data_AF-R9MBF8-F1
#
_entry.id   AF-R9MBF8-F1
#
_cell.length_a   1.000
_cell.length_b   1.000
_cell.length_c   1.000
_cell.angle_alpha   90.00
_cell.angle_beta   90.00
_cell.angle_gamma   90.00
#
_symmetry.space_group_name_H-M   'P 1'
#
loop_
_entity.id
_entity.type
_entity.pdbx_description
1 polymer ?
#
loop_
_entity_poly.entity_id
_entity_poly.type
_entity_poly.pdbx_seq_one_letter_code
_entity_poly.pdbx_strand_id
1 'polypeptide(L)'
;MSIFSNHFPLGLGTSRFPISGPNDAQGIEASVQLACKALESGVTYVDVGYNYSAGMAPFVLKEAFERTDRPFSVTGKVMYGQDRTADDACKRIELYLKTMGLEKIQYFTCWTIWNYDIFENIMKRGGIYEGALRMKEEGLIDHICCSLHAIPEDIQKIIKTKAFEGITISYSMLSAANMLPVLDAAYENDIGVAVMNPLGGGVIAQNKDYFSFACGDKDNGNTTHAALRFAKAHPAVDIVLGGVKSEEELEDSLEVFSRPDPEPPAERLERVMTSVAGLQGFCTGCKYCEGCPQKIPTPAIMQARNALLFEPASTYNRTGPEELLYHIQMFRPLLHDDGWLPDTAENPCIKCGKCEKQCTQKLGIIEAVSDTFRRAKQAYFTKEAHKERLQELIYEKGYKKVGLYPNGGFSNLIIKLYEEFFGTPDFEWLQFNSDPKMWGQKADERMVHSPSEIPELMPDLILICTYKYDQDILDSLSKYEQCGVKFEKLHRVSEMPWVF
;
A
#
# COMPACT_ATOMS: atom_id res chain seq x y z
N MET A 1 -21.67 -12.80 24.95
CA MET A 1 -21.13 -11.53 24.43
C MET A 1 -19.63 -11.72 24.28
N SER A 2 -19.10 -11.41 23.09
CA SER A 2 -17.68 -11.52 22.76
C SER A 2 -16.81 -10.66 23.69
N ILE A 3 -15.53 -11.02 23.85
CA ILE A 3 -14.53 -10.22 24.60
C ILE A 3 -14.25 -8.85 23.98
N PHE A 4 -14.71 -8.60 22.74
CA PHE A 4 -14.54 -7.32 22.04
C PHE A 4 -15.83 -6.49 21.99
N SER A 5 -16.97 -6.98 22.51
CA SER A 5 -18.29 -6.37 22.28
C SER A 5 -18.46 -4.97 22.86
N ASN A 6 -17.59 -4.56 23.79
CA ASN A 6 -17.64 -3.24 24.43
C ASN A 6 -16.78 -2.19 23.71
N HIS A 7 -16.09 -2.57 22.64
CA HIS A 7 -15.31 -1.64 21.86
C HIS A 7 -16.15 -0.92 20.81
N PHE A 8 -15.71 0.27 20.45
CA PHE A 8 -16.16 0.91 19.23
C PHE A 8 -15.72 0.05 18.02
N PRO A 9 -16.56 -0.14 16.98
CA PRO A 9 -16.25 -1.07 15.90
C PRO A 9 -14.97 -0.77 15.12
N LEU A 10 -14.52 0.48 15.08
CA LEU A 10 -13.22 0.82 14.49
C LEU A 10 -12.10 0.56 15.51
N GLY A 11 -11.11 -0.25 15.12
CA GLY A 11 -9.87 -0.42 15.87
C GLY A 11 -8.70 0.35 15.24
N LEU A 12 -7.75 0.79 16.07
CA LEU A 12 -6.53 1.47 15.63
C LEU A 12 -5.47 0.45 15.23
N GLY A 13 -5.31 0.21 13.92
CA GLY A 13 -4.26 -0.64 13.37
C GLY A 13 -2.94 0.10 13.18
N THR A 14 -1.89 -0.27 13.93
CA THR A 14 -0.63 0.51 13.96
C THR A 14 0.46 0.02 12.98
N SER A 15 0.13 -0.89 12.07
CA SER A 15 1.11 -1.48 11.12
C SER A 15 1.56 -0.55 10.00
N ARG A 16 0.82 0.53 9.75
CA ARG A 16 1.01 1.42 8.58
C ARG A 16 1.03 2.89 8.96
N PHE A 17 1.52 3.23 10.15
CA PHE A 17 1.78 4.64 10.46
C PHE A 17 2.75 5.24 9.43
N PRO A 18 2.61 6.54 9.09
CA PRO A 18 3.44 7.23 8.11
C PRO A 18 4.85 7.49 8.66
N ILE A 19 5.61 6.43 8.92
CA ILE A 19 6.94 6.46 9.55
C ILE A 19 7.92 5.72 8.67
N SER A 20 8.98 6.40 8.27
CA SER A 20 10.05 5.85 7.43
C SER A 20 11.13 5.12 8.25
N GLY A 21 11.19 5.37 9.57
CA GLY A 21 12.14 4.73 10.48
C GLY A 21 12.39 5.56 11.76
N PRO A 22 13.35 5.15 12.60
CA PRO A 22 13.63 5.80 13.88
C PRO A 22 14.14 7.24 13.77
N ASN A 23 14.66 7.66 12.61
CA ASN A 23 15.17 9.01 12.38
C ASN A 23 14.11 9.96 11.76
N ASP A 24 12.88 9.47 11.53
CA ASP A 24 11.79 10.22 10.91
C ASP A 24 10.97 10.96 11.98
N ALA A 25 11.52 12.03 12.55
CA ALA A 25 10.88 12.78 13.63
C ALA A 25 9.50 13.33 13.23
N GLN A 26 9.34 13.76 11.98
CA GLN A 26 8.07 14.27 11.47
C GLN A 26 7.03 13.15 11.34
N GLY A 27 7.41 12.01 10.77
CA GLY A 27 6.52 10.84 10.68
C GLY A 27 6.10 10.30 12.05
N ILE A 28 7.03 10.29 13.01
CA ILE A 28 6.74 9.89 14.41
C ILE A 28 5.69 10.82 15.02
N GLU A 29 5.90 12.14 15.01
CA GLU A 29 4.94 13.08 15.61
C GLU A 29 3.58 13.03 14.90
N ALA A 30 3.55 12.94 13.56
CA ALA A 30 2.29 12.78 12.82
C ALA A 30 1.53 11.52 13.25
N SER A 31 2.25 10.44 13.56
CA SER A 31 1.65 9.17 14.00
C SER A 31 1.16 9.24 15.44
N VAL A 32 1.86 9.96 16.32
CA VAL A 32 1.40 10.23 17.70
C VAL A 32 0.09 11.02 17.67
N GLN A 33 0.03 12.10 16.88
CA GLN A 33 -1.18 12.90 16.73
C GLN A 33 -2.36 12.07 16.19
N LEU A 34 -2.10 11.22 15.21
CA LEU A 34 -3.12 10.33 14.66
C LEU A 34 -3.64 9.32 15.69
N ALA A 35 -2.77 8.74 16.51
CA ALA A 35 -3.15 7.86 17.60
C ALA A 35 -3.97 8.59 18.67
N CYS A 36 -3.54 9.78 19.10
CA CYS A 36 -4.29 10.62 20.04
C CYS A 36 -5.70 10.91 19.52
N LYS A 37 -5.82 11.37 18.27
CA LYS A 37 -7.10 11.71 17.65
C LYS A 37 -8.04 10.51 17.59
N ALA A 38 -7.52 9.32 17.27
CA ALA A 38 -8.33 8.10 17.26
C ALA A 38 -8.91 7.80 18.65
N LEU A 39 -8.07 7.85 19.70
CA LEU A 39 -8.48 7.61 21.08
C LEU A 39 -9.49 8.67 21.58
N GLU A 40 -9.26 9.94 21.26
CA GLU A 40 -10.17 11.04 21.58
C GLU A 40 -11.53 10.91 20.89
N SER A 41 -11.55 10.29 19.71
CA SER A 41 -12.76 10.01 18.93
C SER A 41 -13.52 8.76 19.41
N GLY A 42 -13.04 8.09 20.47
CA GLY A 42 -13.70 6.93 21.07
C GLY A 42 -13.24 5.57 20.55
N VAL A 43 -12.19 5.50 19.73
CA VAL A 43 -11.54 4.23 19.41
C VAL A 43 -10.88 3.69 20.67
N THR A 44 -11.17 2.44 21.03
CA THR A 44 -10.69 1.85 22.28
C THR A 44 -9.88 0.57 22.09
N TYR A 45 -9.88 -0.03 20.90
CA TYR A 45 -9.08 -1.22 20.57
C TYR A 45 -7.83 -0.82 19.77
N VAL A 46 -6.64 -1.07 20.31
CA VAL A 46 -5.35 -0.73 19.68
C VAL A 46 -4.59 -2.01 19.31
N ASP A 47 -4.41 -2.23 18.00
CA ASP A 47 -3.68 -3.38 17.49
C ASP A 47 -2.20 -3.03 17.21
N VAL A 48 -1.27 -3.68 17.91
CA VAL A 48 0.17 -3.42 17.79
C VAL A 48 1.05 -4.68 17.75
N GLY A 49 1.94 -4.71 16.75
CA GLY A 49 3.07 -5.63 16.66
C GLY A 49 4.37 -4.92 17.01
N TYR A 50 5.31 -5.60 17.65
CA TYR A 50 6.57 -4.97 18.08
C TYR A 50 7.41 -4.48 16.88
N ASN A 51 7.21 -5.06 15.70
CA ASN A 51 7.88 -4.71 14.45
C ASN A 51 7.04 -3.77 13.54
N TYR A 52 5.87 -3.31 13.99
CA TYR A 52 4.98 -2.49 13.18
C TYR A 52 5.56 -1.09 12.96
N SER A 53 5.30 -0.54 11.77
CA SER A 53 5.73 0.81 11.35
C SER A 53 7.24 1.01 11.59
N ALA A 54 8.05 0.18 10.93
CA ALA A 54 9.51 0.14 11.09
C ALA A 54 10.00 -0.11 12.53
N GLY A 55 9.18 -0.79 13.35
CA GLY A 55 9.47 -1.05 14.77
C GLY A 55 9.18 0.14 15.70
N MET A 56 8.57 1.21 15.19
CA MET A 56 8.32 2.44 15.95
C MET A 56 6.95 2.49 16.62
N ALA A 57 6.01 1.63 16.22
CA ALA A 57 4.63 1.69 16.72
C ALA A 57 4.51 1.65 18.26
N PRO A 58 5.23 0.78 19.02
CA PRO A 58 5.16 0.82 20.48
C PRO A 58 5.64 2.14 21.10
N PHE A 59 6.63 2.81 20.52
CA PHE A 59 7.14 4.09 21.01
C PHE A 59 6.17 5.23 20.75
N VAL A 60 5.56 5.24 19.55
CA VAL A 60 4.48 6.17 19.19
C VAL A 60 3.30 6.01 20.15
N LEU A 61 2.90 4.77 20.43
CA LEU A 61 1.80 4.49 21.34
C LEU A 61 2.10 4.91 22.77
N LYS A 62 3.33 4.70 23.27
CA LYS A 62 3.74 5.23 24.58
C LYS A 62 3.43 6.71 24.71
N GLU A 63 3.91 7.49 23.74
CA GLU A 63 3.76 8.93 23.76
C GLU A 63 2.31 9.37 23.58
N ALA A 64 1.53 8.68 22.74
CA ALA A 64 0.10 8.93 22.60
C ALA A 64 -0.68 8.63 23.89
N PHE A 65 -0.38 7.53 24.57
CA PHE A 65 -1.02 7.15 25.83
C PHE A 65 -0.69 8.11 26.97
N GLU A 66 0.51 8.70 27.00
CA GLU A 66 0.88 9.75 27.97
C GLU A 66 0.13 11.08 27.71
N ARG A 67 -0.41 11.29 26.50
CA ARG A 67 -1.12 12.51 26.08
C ARG A 67 -2.64 12.42 26.23
N THR A 68 -3.21 11.29 26.68
CA THR A 68 -4.66 11.12 26.79
C THR A 68 -5.09 10.35 28.04
N ASP A 69 -6.24 10.75 28.62
CA ASP A 69 -6.90 10.03 29.71
C ASP A 69 -7.99 9.06 29.21
N ARG A 70 -8.15 8.93 27.89
CA ARG A 70 -9.18 8.05 27.30
C ARG A 70 -8.85 6.59 27.59
N PRO A 71 -9.83 5.76 27.98
CA PRO A 71 -9.58 4.34 28.20
C PRO A 71 -9.28 3.66 26.87
N PHE A 72 -8.31 2.75 26.88
CA PHE A 72 -7.96 1.92 25.74
C PHE A 72 -7.63 0.50 26.17
N SER A 73 -7.59 -0.40 25.21
CA SER A 73 -7.15 -1.77 25.35
C SER A 73 -6.21 -2.09 24.22
N VAL A 74 -5.08 -2.71 24.53
CA VAL A 74 -3.99 -2.92 23.58
C VAL A 74 -3.67 -4.39 23.40
N THR A 75 -3.24 -4.76 22.19
CA THR A 75 -2.73 -6.10 21.90
C THR A 75 -1.23 -6.23 22.20
N GLY A 76 -0.80 -7.42 22.62
CA GLY A 76 0.61 -7.79 22.74
C GLY A 76 0.89 -9.02 21.88
N LYS A 77 1.46 -8.81 20.68
CA LYS A 77 1.68 -9.87 19.70
C LYS A 77 2.99 -10.62 19.93
N VAL A 78 2.90 -11.91 20.21
CA VAL A 78 4.06 -12.81 20.36
C VAL A 78 4.26 -13.58 19.07
N MET A 79 5.46 -13.44 18.46
CA MET A 79 5.73 -13.92 17.10
C MET A 79 6.33 -15.34 17.09
N TYR A 80 5.50 -16.36 16.86
CA TYR A 80 5.94 -17.73 16.60
C TYR A 80 7.05 -17.78 15.54
N GLY A 81 8.12 -18.47 15.88
CA GLY A 81 9.33 -18.59 15.08
C GLY A 81 10.48 -17.79 15.68
N GLN A 82 10.24 -16.53 16.05
CA GLN A 82 11.18 -15.72 16.84
C GLN A 82 11.04 -16.02 18.33
N ASP A 83 9.79 -16.10 18.78
CA ASP A 83 9.41 -16.59 20.10
C ASP A 83 8.96 -18.05 19.91
N ARG A 84 9.42 -18.97 20.78
CA ARG A 84 9.11 -20.41 20.62
C ARG A 84 8.64 -21.07 21.90
N THR A 85 8.95 -20.49 23.03
CA THR A 85 8.68 -21.05 24.36
C THR A 85 7.76 -20.17 25.18
N ALA A 86 7.22 -20.74 26.26
CA ALA A 86 6.46 -20.01 27.26
C ALA A 86 7.26 -18.82 27.84
N ASP A 87 8.57 -18.98 28.04
CA ASP A 87 9.43 -17.92 28.60
C ASP A 87 9.72 -16.81 27.58
N ASP A 88 9.83 -17.15 26.28
CA ASP A 88 9.95 -16.14 25.23
C ASP A 88 8.67 -15.28 25.15
N ALA A 89 7.51 -15.92 25.30
CA ALA A 89 6.22 -15.22 25.33
C ALA A 89 6.14 -14.22 26.50
N CYS A 90 6.56 -14.63 27.70
CA CYS A 90 6.64 -13.75 28.87
C CYS A 90 7.57 -12.55 28.62
N LYS A 91 8.80 -12.80 28.15
CA LYS A 91 9.77 -11.73 27.83
C LYS A 91 9.24 -10.76 26.78
N ARG A 92 8.47 -11.25 25.80
CA ARG A 92 7.87 -10.41 24.77
C ARG A 92 6.84 -9.46 25.36
N ILE A 93 5.95 -9.95 26.23
CA ILE A 93 4.96 -9.09 26.89
C ILE A 93 5.62 -8.11 27.85
N GLU A 94 6.62 -8.53 28.62
CA GLU A 94 7.41 -7.62 29.46
C GLU A 94 8.05 -6.49 28.64
N LEU A 95 8.56 -6.80 27.44
CA LEU A 95 9.07 -5.79 26.52
C LEU A 95 7.98 -4.80 26.10
N TYR A 96 6.78 -5.26 25.74
CA TYR A 96 5.66 -4.38 25.42
C TYR A 96 5.28 -3.47 26.59
N LEU A 97 5.11 -4.03 27.78
CA LEU A 97 4.79 -3.29 29.00
C LEU A 97 5.84 -2.21 29.27
N LYS A 98 7.11 -2.57 29.25
CA LYS A 98 8.23 -1.65 29.46
C LYS A 98 8.30 -0.56 28.38
N THR A 99 8.20 -0.93 27.11
CA THR A 99 8.35 0.00 25.99
C THR A 99 7.18 0.97 25.88
N MET A 100 5.95 0.50 26.13
CA MET A 100 4.74 1.35 26.09
C MET A 100 4.46 2.05 27.42
N GLY A 101 5.18 1.73 28.50
CA GLY A 101 4.94 2.30 29.82
C GLY A 101 3.64 1.83 30.47
N LEU A 102 3.24 0.59 30.20
CA LEU A 102 1.98 0.01 30.67
C LEU A 102 2.21 -1.01 31.79
N GLU A 103 1.22 -1.16 32.66
CA GLU A 103 1.19 -2.20 33.69
C GLU A 103 0.50 -3.48 33.19
N LYS A 104 -0.31 -3.38 32.13
CA LYS A 104 -1.14 -4.48 31.63
C LYS A 104 -1.36 -4.41 30.12
N ILE A 105 -1.46 -5.57 29.48
CA ILE A 105 -1.89 -5.75 28.08
C ILE A 105 -3.22 -6.51 28.07
N GLN A 106 -4.30 -5.92 27.57
CA GLN A 106 -5.62 -6.59 27.62
C GLN A 106 -5.65 -7.86 26.75
N TYR A 107 -5.04 -7.82 25.57
CA TYR A 107 -5.15 -8.89 24.59
C TYR A 107 -3.77 -9.47 24.24
N PHE A 108 -3.42 -10.59 24.87
CA PHE A 108 -2.29 -11.39 24.40
C PHE A 108 -2.64 -12.01 23.05
N THR A 109 -1.79 -11.89 22.05
CA THR A 109 -2.07 -12.43 20.71
C THR A 109 -0.95 -13.32 20.21
N CYS A 110 -1.20 -14.63 20.10
CA CYS A 110 -0.34 -15.55 19.36
C CYS A 110 -0.30 -15.14 17.87
N TRP A 111 0.84 -14.71 17.37
CA TRP A 111 1.06 -14.24 16.00
C TRP A 111 2.27 -14.99 15.42
N THR A 112 2.42 -15.39 14.18
CA THR A 112 1.44 -15.65 13.13
C THR A 112 1.19 -17.16 13.08
N ILE A 113 -0.07 -17.60 13.14
CA ILE A 113 -0.42 -19.01 12.93
C ILE A 113 -0.73 -19.23 11.44
N TRP A 114 0.16 -19.92 10.72
CA TRP A 114 0.04 -20.12 9.27
C TRP A 114 -0.64 -21.41 8.85
N ASN A 115 -0.71 -22.39 9.75
CA ASN A 115 -1.31 -23.71 9.53
C ASN A 115 -1.54 -24.40 10.88
N TYR A 116 -2.19 -25.56 10.84
CA TYR A 116 -2.47 -26.34 12.03
C TYR A 116 -1.21 -26.83 12.77
N ASP A 117 -0.14 -27.20 12.06
CA ASP A 117 1.11 -27.67 12.69
C ASP A 117 1.76 -26.61 13.60
N ILE A 118 1.72 -25.33 13.18
CA ILE A 118 2.18 -24.22 14.00
C ILE A 118 1.30 -24.06 15.23
N PHE A 119 -0.03 -24.18 15.08
CA PHE A 119 -0.95 -24.18 16.21
C PHE A 119 -0.59 -25.30 17.21
N GLU A 120 -0.38 -26.53 16.76
CA GLU A 120 0.02 -27.63 17.65
C GLU A 120 1.33 -27.32 18.39
N ASN A 121 2.31 -26.72 17.72
CA ASN A 121 3.56 -26.32 18.37
C ASN A 121 3.38 -25.22 19.43
N ILE A 122 2.46 -24.28 19.20
CA ILE A 122 2.10 -23.24 20.19
C ILE A 122 1.45 -23.87 21.43
N MET A 123 0.64 -24.92 21.24
CA MET A 123 -0.12 -25.61 22.29
C MET A 123 0.67 -26.69 23.05
N LYS A 124 1.86 -27.07 22.57
CA LYS A 124 2.71 -28.06 23.26
C LYS A 124 3.11 -27.56 24.65
N ARG A 125 3.44 -28.52 25.53
CA ARG A 125 4.03 -28.23 26.84
C ARG A 125 5.29 -27.38 26.68
N GLY A 126 5.41 -26.32 27.47
CA GLY A 126 6.45 -25.30 27.37
C GLY A 126 6.30 -24.34 26.18
N GLY A 127 5.21 -24.45 25.41
CA GLY A 127 4.90 -23.59 24.27
C GLY A 127 4.35 -22.23 24.67
N ILE A 128 4.15 -21.37 23.67
CA ILE A 128 3.71 -19.97 23.84
C ILE A 128 2.39 -19.89 24.65
N TYR A 129 1.46 -20.85 24.45
CA TYR A 129 0.17 -20.84 25.12
C TYR A 129 0.28 -20.99 26.65
N GLU A 130 1.19 -21.83 27.15
CA GLU A 130 1.44 -21.93 28.60
C GLU A 130 2.00 -20.62 29.18
N GLY A 131 2.82 -19.89 28.40
CA GLY A 131 3.28 -18.55 28.78
C GLY A 131 2.12 -17.57 28.94
N ALA A 132 1.16 -17.59 28.00
CA ALA A 132 -0.05 -16.77 28.07
C ALA A 132 -0.89 -17.11 29.31
N LEU A 133 -1.09 -18.40 29.63
CA LEU A 133 -1.80 -18.82 30.83
C LEU A 133 -1.14 -18.27 32.11
N ARG A 134 0.19 -18.37 32.24
CA ARG A 134 0.93 -17.82 33.38
C ARG A 134 0.72 -16.31 33.52
N MET A 135 0.87 -15.56 32.42
CA MET A 135 0.67 -14.10 32.45
C MET A 135 -0.77 -13.70 32.77
N LYS A 136 -1.75 -14.53 32.39
CA LYS A 136 -3.16 -14.31 32.76
C LYS A 136 -3.37 -14.54 34.26
N GLU A 137 -2.78 -15.58 34.82
CA GLU A 137 -2.81 -15.85 36.28
C GLU A 137 -2.11 -14.74 37.08
N GLU A 138 -1.00 -14.20 36.57
CA GLU A 138 -0.27 -13.06 37.15
C GLU A 138 -0.98 -11.71 36.97
N GLY A 139 -2.04 -11.65 36.17
CA GLY A 139 -2.81 -10.43 35.92
C GLY A 139 -2.15 -9.45 34.95
N LEU A 140 -1.07 -9.85 34.26
CA LEU A 140 -0.40 -9.04 33.23
C LEU A 140 -1.20 -8.97 31.93
N ILE A 141 -2.09 -9.93 31.70
CA ILE A 141 -3.03 -9.95 30.57
C ILE A 141 -4.46 -10.29 30.99
N ASP A 142 -5.46 -9.89 30.19
CA ASP A 142 -6.88 -10.24 30.42
C ASP A 142 -7.36 -11.42 29.57
N HIS A 143 -7.03 -11.40 28.27
CA HIS A 143 -7.56 -12.36 27.31
C HIS A 143 -6.47 -12.98 26.44
N ILE A 144 -6.63 -14.25 26.08
CA ILE A 144 -5.72 -14.99 25.21
C ILE A 144 -6.35 -15.10 23.81
N CYS A 145 -5.72 -14.46 22.83
CA CYS A 145 -6.16 -14.35 21.46
C CYS A 145 -5.12 -14.93 20.48
N CYS A 146 -5.48 -15.05 19.21
CA CYS A 146 -4.52 -15.39 18.15
C CYS A 146 -4.78 -14.63 16.84
N SER A 147 -3.75 -14.54 16.00
CA SER A 147 -3.85 -13.99 14.65
C SER A 147 -3.56 -15.10 13.64
N LEU A 148 -4.54 -15.34 12.76
CA LEU A 148 -4.57 -16.49 11.86
C LEU A 148 -4.34 -16.07 10.40
N HIS A 149 -3.41 -16.77 9.75
CA HIS A 149 -3.06 -16.63 8.33
C HIS A 149 -3.10 -18.00 7.62
N ALA A 150 -3.86 -18.94 8.18
CA ALA A 150 -4.06 -20.29 7.66
C ALA A 150 -5.21 -20.34 6.66
N ILE A 151 -5.37 -21.49 6.00
CA ILE A 151 -6.54 -21.77 5.17
C ILE A 151 -7.81 -21.87 6.02
N PRO A 152 -9.01 -21.59 5.45
CA PRO A 152 -10.27 -21.57 6.20
C PRO A 152 -10.54 -22.85 7.02
N GLU A 153 -10.17 -24.02 6.50
CA GLU A 153 -10.38 -25.31 7.16
C GLU A 153 -9.57 -25.41 8.46
N ASP A 154 -8.32 -24.99 8.44
CA ASP A 154 -7.46 -25.00 9.62
C ASP A 154 -7.91 -23.95 10.64
N ILE A 155 -8.35 -22.78 10.18
CA ILE A 155 -8.91 -21.74 11.07
C ILE A 155 -10.12 -22.30 11.82
N GLN A 156 -11.06 -22.96 11.12
CA GLN A 156 -12.24 -23.56 11.76
C GLN A 156 -11.86 -24.64 12.78
N LYS A 157 -10.85 -25.48 12.49
CA LYS A 157 -10.34 -26.47 13.47
C LYS A 157 -9.80 -25.78 14.72
N ILE A 158 -9.03 -24.71 14.56
CA ILE A 158 -8.45 -23.95 15.67
C ILE A 158 -9.56 -23.32 16.52
N ILE A 159 -10.55 -22.67 15.90
CA ILE A 159 -11.71 -22.08 16.59
C ILE A 159 -12.43 -23.12 17.46
N LYS A 160 -12.67 -24.32 16.91
CA LYS A 160 -13.37 -25.41 17.62
C LYS A 160 -12.62 -25.94 18.85
N THR A 161 -11.32 -25.67 18.99
CA THR A 161 -10.58 -26.01 20.22
C THR A 161 -10.94 -25.12 21.40
N LYS A 162 -11.51 -23.92 21.14
CA LYS A 162 -11.81 -22.89 22.15
C LYS A 162 -10.62 -22.49 23.01
N ALA A 163 -9.40 -22.70 22.52
CA ALA A 163 -8.17 -22.31 23.22
C ALA A 163 -8.03 -20.78 23.30
N PHE A 164 -8.57 -20.04 22.32
CA PHE A 164 -8.49 -18.59 22.24
C PHE A 164 -9.87 -17.97 22.40
N GLU A 165 -9.92 -16.82 23.06
CA GLU A 165 -11.15 -16.05 23.33
C GLU A 165 -11.48 -15.07 22.20
N GLY A 166 -10.48 -14.70 21.40
CA GLY A 166 -10.63 -13.84 20.23
C GLY A 166 -9.61 -14.13 19.13
N ILE A 167 -9.97 -13.81 17.89
CA ILE A 167 -9.13 -14.02 16.70
C ILE A 167 -9.00 -12.76 15.86
N THR A 168 -7.82 -12.58 15.25
CA THR A 168 -7.61 -11.60 14.18
C THR A 168 -7.46 -12.33 12.84
N ILE A 169 -8.35 -12.07 11.89
CA ILE A 169 -8.38 -12.72 10.57
C ILE A 169 -8.48 -11.71 9.43
N SER A 170 -7.97 -12.07 8.25
CA SER A 170 -8.17 -11.25 7.05
C SER A 170 -9.57 -11.50 6.49
N TYR A 171 -10.38 -10.44 6.36
CA TYR A 171 -11.72 -10.54 5.79
C TYR A 171 -12.08 -9.27 5.02
N SER A 172 -12.60 -9.43 3.81
CA SER A 172 -13.12 -8.36 2.96
C SER A 172 -14.13 -8.95 1.98
N MET A 173 -14.76 -8.10 1.16
CA MET A 173 -15.62 -8.55 0.06
C MET A 173 -14.93 -9.58 -0.83
N LEU A 174 -13.63 -9.36 -1.11
CA LEU A 174 -12.80 -10.23 -1.96
C LEU A 174 -12.61 -11.66 -1.44
N SER A 175 -12.69 -11.85 -0.12
CA SER A 175 -12.47 -13.15 0.52
C SER A 175 -13.76 -13.74 1.09
N ALA A 176 -14.91 -13.09 0.88
CA ALA A 176 -16.17 -13.39 1.55
C ALA A 176 -16.58 -14.86 1.37
N ALA A 177 -16.58 -15.34 0.13
CA ALA A 177 -17.01 -16.70 -0.21
C ALA A 177 -16.28 -17.80 0.57
N ASN A 178 -14.98 -17.60 0.84
CA ASN A 178 -14.16 -18.59 1.53
C ASN A 178 -14.14 -18.41 3.05
N MET A 179 -14.42 -17.20 3.54
CA MET A 179 -14.25 -16.83 4.95
C MET A 179 -15.56 -16.74 5.74
N LEU A 180 -16.73 -16.73 5.09
CA LEU A 180 -18.02 -16.80 5.80
C LEU A 180 -18.11 -18.03 6.72
N PRO A 181 -17.75 -19.26 6.29
CA PRO A 181 -17.77 -20.42 7.20
C PRO A 181 -16.86 -20.29 8.42
N VAL A 182 -15.78 -19.51 8.30
CA VAL A 182 -14.89 -19.19 9.43
C VAL A 182 -15.57 -18.24 10.41
N LEU A 183 -16.28 -17.23 9.91
CA LEU A 183 -17.03 -16.30 10.73
C LEU A 183 -18.23 -16.96 11.43
N ASP A 184 -18.94 -17.85 10.73
CA ASP A 184 -20.00 -18.68 11.30
C ASP A 184 -19.45 -19.54 12.44
N ALA A 185 -18.34 -20.23 12.20
CA ALA A 185 -17.69 -21.04 13.24
C ALA A 185 -17.25 -20.20 14.46
N ALA A 186 -16.76 -18.97 14.25
CA ALA A 186 -16.41 -18.07 15.34
C ALA A 186 -17.65 -17.67 16.15
N TYR A 187 -18.75 -17.32 15.47
CA TYR A 187 -20.02 -16.98 16.10
C TYR A 187 -20.58 -18.14 16.93
N GLU A 188 -20.64 -19.34 16.36
CA GLU A 188 -21.15 -20.55 17.02
C GLU A 188 -20.33 -20.97 18.26
N ASN A 189 -19.08 -20.52 18.36
CA ASN A 189 -18.18 -20.85 19.45
C ASN A 189 -17.93 -19.69 20.43
N ASP A 190 -18.70 -18.60 20.32
CA ASP A 190 -18.58 -17.39 21.15
C ASP A 190 -17.18 -16.72 21.09
N ILE A 191 -16.52 -16.79 19.92
CA ILE A 191 -15.19 -16.22 19.70
C ILE A 191 -15.32 -14.84 19.06
N GLY A 192 -14.71 -13.83 19.70
CA GLY A 192 -14.66 -12.46 19.15
C GLY A 192 -13.77 -12.36 17.92
N VAL A 193 -14.18 -11.57 16.93
CA VAL A 193 -13.39 -11.39 15.68
C VAL A 193 -12.99 -9.94 15.48
N ALA A 194 -11.68 -9.75 15.29
CA ALA A 194 -11.09 -8.55 14.73
C ALA A 194 -10.70 -8.79 13.26
N VAL A 195 -11.21 -7.96 12.36
CA VAL A 195 -10.94 -8.06 10.92
C VAL A 195 -9.77 -7.17 10.54
N MET A 196 -8.75 -7.76 9.89
CA MET A 196 -7.68 -7.05 9.19
C MET A 196 -7.91 -7.04 7.67
N ASN A 197 -7.34 -6.05 6.99
CA ASN A 197 -7.46 -5.83 5.54
C ASN A 197 -8.91 -5.73 5.03
N PRO A 198 -9.83 -5.00 5.69
CA PRO A 198 -11.23 -4.91 5.27
C PRO A 198 -11.41 -4.35 3.85
N LEU A 199 -10.45 -3.54 3.39
CA LEU A 199 -10.42 -2.94 2.04
C LEU A 199 -9.53 -3.71 1.04
N GLY A 200 -9.18 -4.97 1.33
CA GLY A 200 -8.39 -5.80 0.42
C GLY A 200 -6.98 -5.28 0.16
N GLY A 201 -6.36 -4.59 1.13
CA GLY A 201 -5.06 -3.95 0.94
C GLY A 201 -5.07 -2.67 0.10
N GLY A 202 -6.24 -2.04 -0.07
CA GLY A 202 -6.44 -0.85 -0.88
C GLY A 202 -7.03 -1.13 -2.27
N VAL A 203 -7.07 -2.40 -2.68
CA VAL A 203 -7.62 -2.83 -3.98
C VAL A 203 -9.06 -2.32 -4.16
N ILE A 204 -9.89 -2.40 -3.12
CA ILE A 204 -11.28 -1.94 -3.20
C ILE A 204 -11.36 -0.42 -3.37
N ALA A 205 -10.57 0.33 -2.59
CA ALA A 205 -10.56 1.79 -2.64
C ALA A 205 -9.97 2.36 -3.95
N GLN A 206 -9.06 1.62 -4.59
CA GLN A 206 -8.43 2.01 -5.86
C GLN A 206 -9.28 1.68 -7.09
N ASN A 207 -10.28 0.78 -6.96
CA ASN A 207 -11.10 0.30 -8.07
C ASN A 207 -12.60 0.47 -7.77
N LYS A 208 -12.98 1.67 -7.28
CA LYS A 208 -14.34 1.95 -6.77
C LYS A 208 -15.44 1.62 -7.77
N ASP A 209 -15.22 1.89 -9.05
CA ASP A 209 -16.18 1.63 -10.13
C ASP A 209 -16.48 0.13 -10.26
N TYR A 210 -15.45 -0.71 -10.22
CA TYR A 210 -15.62 -2.17 -10.26
C TYR A 210 -16.40 -2.66 -9.04
N PHE A 211 -16.07 -2.16 -7.84
CA PHE A 211 -16.70 -2.57 -6.59
C PHE A 211 -18.01 -1.82 -6.27
N SER A 212 -18.53 -1.01 -7.20
CA SER A 212 -19.73 -0.20 -7.00
C SER A 212 -20.99 -1.02 -6.68
N PHE A 213 -21.02 -2.31 -7.06
CA PHE A 213 -22.09 -3.26 -6.71
C PHE A 213 -22.29 -3.42 -5.19
N ALA A 214 -21.27 -3.10 -4.38
CA ALA A 214 -21.36 -3.16 -2.93
C ALA A 214 -22.27 -2.06 -2.34
N CYS A 215 -22.37 -0.92 -3.02
CA CYS A 215 -23.14 0.23 -2.57
C CYS A 215 -24.64 -0.04 -2.68
N GLY A 216 -25.38 0.25 -1.61
CA GLY A 216 -26.83 0.42 -1.67
C GLY A 216 -27.21 1.87 -2.03
N ASP A 217 -28.51 2.13 -2.20
CA ASP A 217 -29.04 3.45 -2.61
C ASP A 217 -28.59 4.61 -1.70
N LYS A 218 -28.37 4.33 -0.42
CA LYS A 218 -28.02 5.31 0.61
C LYS A 218 -26.52 5.44 0.86
N ASP A 219 -25.68 4.65 0.20
CA ASP A 219 -24.23 4.77 0.30
C ASP A 219 -23.68 5.93 -0.56
N ASN A 220 -24.51 6.57 -1.39
CA ASN A 220 -24.13 7.67 -2.28
C ASN A 220 -22.92 7.34 -3.19
N GLY A 221 -22.76 6.07 -3.57
CA GLY A 221 -21.62 5.60 -4.36
C GLY A 221 -20.29 5.51 -3.59
N ASN A 222 -20.27 5.66 -2.26
CA ASN A 222 -19.05 5.51 -1.47
C ASN A 222 -18.72 4.03 -1.22
N THR A 223 -17.99 3.43 -2.17
CA THR A 223 -17.57 2.03 -2.13
C THR A 223 -16.69 1.66 -0.93
N THR A 224 -15.86 2.59 -0.46
CA THR A 224 -15.01 2.37 0.72
C THR A 224 -15.88 2.18 1.97
N HIS A 225 -16.88 3.04 2.15
CA HIS A 225 -17.84 2.92 3.25
C HIS A 225 -18.63 1.62 3.17
N ALA A 226 -19.17 1.29 2.00
CA ALA A 226 -19.92 0.05 1.79
C ALA A 226 -19.07 -1.20 2.12
N ALA A 227 -17.78 -1.18 1.76
CA ALA A 227 -16.85 -2.27 2.07
C ALA A 227 -16.54 -2.41 3.56
N LEU A 228 -16.37 -1.29 4.28
CA LEU A 228 -16.17 -1.29 5.73
C LEU A 228 -17.42 -1.79 6.47
N ARG A 229 -18.62 -1.35 6.04
CA ARG A 229 -19.90 -1.86 6.56
C ARG A 229 -20.04 -3.35 6.32
N PHE A 230 -19.74 -3.81 5.10
CA PHE A 230 -19.72 -5.24 4.76
C PHE A 230 -18.80 -6.04 5.69
N ALA A 231 -17.58 -5.55 5.94
CA ALA A 231 -16.63 -6.25 6.81
C ALA A 231 -17.15 -6.40 8.25
N LYS A 232 -17.88 -5.39 8.77
CA LYS A 232 -18.47 -5.39 10.11
C LYS A 232 -19.80 -6.14 10.22
N ALA A 233 -20.46 -6.40 9.09
CA ALA A 233 -21.86 -6.84 9.02
C ALA A 233 -22.12 -8.20 9.69
N HIS A 234 -21.12 -9.08 9.71
CA HIS A 234 -21.26 -10.39 10.32
C HIS A 234 -21.27 -10.29 11.87
N PRO A 235 -22.21 -10.96 12.58
CA PRO A 235 -22.33 -10.86 14.05
C PRO A 235 -21.09 -11.23 14.86
N ALA A 236 -20.24 -12.14 14.34
CA ALA A 236 -18.96 -12.48 14.96
C ALA A 236 -17.92 -11.34 14.96
N VAL A 237 -18.04 -10.38 14.02
CA VAL A 237 -17.07 -9.31 13.84
C VAL A 237 -17.39 -8.17 14.78
N ASP A 238 -16.53 -7.95 15.76
CA ASP A 238 -16.64 -6.83 16.69
C ASP A 238 -15.79 -5.64 16.25
N ILE A 239 -14.56 -5.92 15.79
CA ILE A 239 -13.56 -4.91 15.42
C ILE A 239 -13.27 -4.98 13.93
N VAL A 240 -13.20 -3.83 13.28
CA VAL A 240 -12.66 -3.64 11.93
C VAL A 240 -11.44 -2.74 12.02
N LEU A 241 -10.29 -3.26 11.60
CA LEU A 241 -9.04 -2.48 11.46
C LEU A 241 -9.07 -1.73 10.11
N GLY A 242 -9.90 -0.68 10.07
CA GLY A 242 -10.04 0.26 8.94
C GLY A 242 -8.80 1.13 8.73
N GLY A 243 -8.65 1.70 7.54
CA GLY A 243 -7.49 2.52 7.19
C GLY A 243 -7.33 3.73 8.11
N VAL A 244 -6.13 3.93 8.64
CA VAL A 244 -5.77 4.98 9.60
C VAL A 244 -4.35 5.48 9.31
N LYS A 245 -4.02 5.68 8.02
CA LYS A 245 -2.69 6.20 7.63
C LYS A 245 -2.61 7.72 7.63
N SER A 246 -3.76 8.38 7.53
CA SER A 246 -3.92 9.82 7.58
C SER A 246 -5.13 10.18 8.43
N GLU A 247 -5.21 11.46 8.79
CA GLU A 247 -6.34 12.02 9.50
C GLU A 247 -7.66 11.88 8.71
N GLU A 248 -7.59 12.08 7.39
CA GLU A 248 -8.73 11.90 6.48
C GLU A 248 -9.23 10.44 6.45
N GLU A 249 -8.34 9.46 6.36
CA GLU A 249 -8.73 8.04 6.40
C GLU A 249 -9.38 7.65 7.75
N LEU A 250 -8.88 8.22 8.85
CA LEU A 250 -9.44 8.02 10.19
C LEU A 250 -10.86 8.61 10.27
N GLU A 251 -11.05 9.85 9.83
CA GLU A 251 -12.37 10.51 9.82
C GLU A 251 -13.39 9.75 8.96
N ASP A 252 -12.98 9.31 7.77
CA ASP A 252 -13.81 8.52 6.85
C ASP A 252 -14.27 7.21 7.51
N SER A 253 -13.33 6.51 8.16
CA SER A 253 -13.63 5.27 8.88
C SER A 253 -14.53 5.50 10.11
N LEU A 254 -14.31 6.60 10.85
CA LEU A 254 -15.14 6.96 12.00
C LEU A 254 -16.58 7.25 11.59
N GLU A 255 -16.79 7.96 10.47
CA GLU A 255 -18.14 8.25 9.96
C GLU A 255 -18.93 6.96 9.70
N VAL A 256 -18.29 5.94 9.13
CA VAL A 256 -18.92 4.66 8.81
C VAL A 256 -19.54 3.99 10.04
N PHE A 257 -18.77 3.93 11.13
CA PHE A 257 -19.17 3.17 12.32
C PHE A 257 -19.91 4.00 13.37
N SER A 258 -19.94 5.32 13.21
CA SER A 258 -20.70 6.23 14.08
C SER A 258 -22.20 6.29 13.72
N ARG A 259 -22.59 5.69 12.60
CA ARG A 259 -23.98 5.63 12.13
C ARG A 259 -24.41 4.19 11.93
N PRO A 260 -25.70 3.86 12.15
CA PRO A 260 -26.24 2.57 11.75
C PRO A 260 -26.03 2.33 10.25
N ASP A 261 -25.86 1.06 9.89
CA ASP A 261 -25.84 0.65 8.48
C ASP A 261 -27.15 1.11 7.81
N PRO A 262 -27.09 1.80 6.66
CA PRO A 262 -28.28 2.31 6.00
C PRO A 262 -29.17 1.24 5.36
N GLU A 263 -28.70 -0.01 5.26
CA GLU A 263 -29.44 -1.17 4.73
C GLU A 263 -29.18 -2.45 5.57
N PRO A 264 -30.00 -3.50 5.40
CA PRO A 264 -29.77 -4.78 6.06
C PRO A 264 -28.47 -5.47 5.58
N PRO A 265 -27.66 -6.05 6.49
CA PRO A 265 -26.47 -6.85 6.15
C PRO A 265 -26.65 -7.90 5.04
N ALA A 266 -27.79 -8.58 5.03
CA ALA A 266 -28.07 -9.67 4.09
C ALA A 266 -28.15 -9.19 2.63
N GLU A 267 -28.70 -7.99 2.39
CA GLU A 267 -28.84 -7.45 1.03
C GLU A 267 -27.47 -7.13 0.42
N ARG A 268 -26.60 -6.48 1.20
CA ARG A 268 -25.22 -6.22 0.76
C ARG A 268 -24.45 -7.52 0.56
N LEU A 269 -24.64 -8.50 1.44
CA LEU A 269 -24.00 -9.80 1.34
C LEU A 269 -24.35 -10.50 0.03
N GLU A 270 -25.63 -10.53 -0.34
CA GLU A 270 -26.09 -11.13 -1.59
C GLU A 270 -25.45 -10.46 -2.82
N ARG A 271 -25.43 -9.12 -2.88
CA ARG A 271 -24.81 -8.38 -3.98
C ARG A 271 -23.32 -8.68 -4.11
N VAL A 272 -22.60 -8.69 -2.99
CA VAL A 272 -21.17 -9.00 -2.95
C VAL A 272 -20.90 -10.43 -3.40
N MET A 273 -21.63 -11.40 -2.85
CA MET A 273 -21.43 -12.82 -3.16
C MET A 273 -21.73 -13.16 -4.62
N THR A 274 -22.69 -12.47 -5.24
CA THR A 274 -23.02 -12.66 -6.66
C THR A 274 -21.97 -12.03 -7.59
N SER A 275 -21.29 -10.97 -7.16
CA SER A 275 -20.42 -10.16 -8.03
C SER A 275 -18.92 -10.48 -7.91
N VAL A 276 -18.47 -10.99 -6.76
CA VAL A 276 -17.02 -11.15 -6.46
C VAL A 276 -16.44 -12.50 -6.92
N ALA A 277 -17.26 -13.43 -7.41
CA ALA A 277 -16.85 -14.81 -7.70
C ALA A 277 -15.66 -14.97 -8.68
N GLY A 278 -15.31 -13.94 -9.46
CA GLY A 278 -14.23 -13.99 -10.46
C GLY A 278 -12.85 -13.52 -9.99
N LEU A 279 -12.73 -12.79 -8.88
CA LEU A 279 -11.46 -12.16 -8.49
C LEU A 279 -10.64 -13.05 -7.56
N GLN A 280 -9.54 -13.60 -8.08
CA GLN A 280 -8.57 -14.38 -7.32
C GLN A 280 -7.16 -13.83 -7.47
N GLY A 281 -6.26 -14.24 -6.57
CA GLY A 281 -4.83 -13.98 -6.72
C GLY A 281 -4.39 -12.53 -6.46
N PHE A 282 -5.17 -11.78 -5.67
CA PHE A 282 -4.86 -10.40 -5.30
C PHE A 282 -3.91 -10.33 -4.09
N CYS A 283 -3.00 -9.36 -4.12
CA CYS A 283 -2.12 -9.01 -3.02
C CYS A 283 -2.85 -8.06 -2.04
N THR A 284 -2.77 -8.35 -0.74
CA THR A 284 -3.34 -7.51 0.33
C THR A 284 -2.39 -6.42 0.86
N GLY A 285 -1.21 -6.24 0.24
CA GLY A 285 -0.24 -5.21 0.66
C GLY A 285 0.24 -5.40 2.11
N CYS A 286 0.45 -6.66 2.53
CA CYS A 286 0.83 -7.02 3.90
C CYS A 286 2.34 -6.95 4.18
N LYS A 287 3.17 -6.81 3.14
CA LYS A 287 4.64 -6.68 3.20
C LYS A 287 5.43 -7.85 3.83
N TYR A 288 4.79 -8.96 4.23
CA TYR A 288 5.52 -10.13 4.77
C TYR A 288 6.59 -10.72 3.83
N CYS A 289 6.46 -10.52 2.52
CA CYS A 289 7.40 -11.01 1.53
C CYS A 289 8.62 -10.09 1.30
N GLU A 290 8.77 -9.01 2.09
CA GLU A 290 9.90 -8.07 2.04
C GLU A 290 11.25 -8.70 2.46
N GLY A 291 12.35 -8.02 2.14
CA GLY A 291 13.70 -8.48 2.47
C GLY A 291 14.24 -9.51 1.47
N CYS A 292 13.99 -9.29 0.18
CA CYS A 292 14.59 -10.09 -0.89
C CYS A 292 16.12 -9.91 -0.89
N PRO A 293 16.93 -10.99 -0.96
CA PRO A 293 18.39 -10.88 -0.97
C PRO A 293 18.94 -10.12 -2.19
N GLN A 294 18.16 -10.04 -3.27
CA GLN A 294 18.49 -9.28 -4.48
C GLN A 294 17.89 -7.86 -4.46
N LYS A 295 17.41 -7.40 -3.30
CA LYS A 295 16.79 -6.08 -3.09
C LYS A 295 15.60 -5.77 -4.01
N ILE A 296 14.94 -6.81 -4.52
CA ILE A 296 13.70 -6.68 -5.29
C ILE A 296 12.58 -6.24 -4.34
N PRO A 297 11.82 -5.17 -4.63
CA PRO A 297 10.70 -4.72 -3.80
C PRO A 297 9.47 -5.60 -4.05
N THR A 298 9.53 -6.84 -3.59
CA THR A 298 8.47 -7.84 -3.77
C THR A 298 7.09 -7.38 -3.31
N PRO A 299 6.89 -6.63 -2.21
CA PRO A 299 5.57 -6.14 -1.84
C PRO A 299 5.01 -5.14 -2.85
N ALA A 300 5.83 -4.17 -3.27
CA ALA A 300 5.45 -3.13 -4.24
C ALA A 300 5.04 -3.76 -5.57
N ILE A 301 5.87 -4.67 -6.11
CA ILE A 301 5.58 -5.41 -7.35
C ILE A 301 4.25 -6.17 -7.24
N MET A 302 4.02 -6.89 -6.14
CA MET A 302 2.79 -7.66 -5.98
C MET A 302 1.56 -6.78 -5.82
N GLN A 303 1.69 -5.63 -5.15
CA GLN A 303 0.60 -4.68 -5.01
C GLN A 303 0.27 -4.01 -6.36
N ALA A 304 1.29 -3.60 -7.10
CA ALA A 304 1.16 -3.06 -8.45
C ALA A 304 0.54 -4.07 -9.43
N ARG A 305 0.90 -5.35 -9.33
CA ARG A 305 0.31 -6.44 -10.13
C ARG A 305 -1.21 -6.53 -9.99
N ASN A 306 -1.80 -6.10 -8.87
CA ASN A 306 -3.27 -6.09 -8.74
C ASN A 306 -3.95 -5.26 -9.82
N ALA A 307 -3.27 -4.26 -10.40
CA ALA A 307 -3.77 -3.51 -11.54
C ALA A 307 -4.19 -4.41 -12.71
N LEU A 308 -3.51 -5.53 -12.92
CA LEU A 308 -3.78 -6.46 -14.02
C LEU A 308 -5.03 -7.32 -13.80
N LEU A 309 -5.67 -7.23 -12.63
CA LEU A 309 -6.93 -7.92 -12.34
C LEU A 309 -8.17 -7.16 -12.85
N PHE A 310 -7.98 -5.92 -13.30
CA PHE A 310 -9.06 -5.02 -13.72
C PHE A 310 -8.78 -4.52 -15.14
N GLU A 311 -9.85 -4.23 -15.89
CA GLU A 311 -9.74 -3.63 -17.21
C GLU A 311 -9.04 -2.27 -17.14
N PRO A 312 -8.15 -1.94 -18.09
CA PRO A 312 -7.39 -0.71 -18.03
C PRO A 312 -8.24 0.47 -18.50
N ALA A 313 -8.12 1.60 -17.83
CA ALA A 313 -8.84 2.82 -18.23
C ALA A 313 -8.02 3.69 -19.18
N SER A 314 -8.70 4.52 -19.97
CA SER A 314 -8.05 5.58 -20.75
C SER A 314 -7.33 6.53 -19.80
N THR A 315 -6.07 6.82 -20.10
CA THR A 315 -5.21 7.62 -19.22
C THR A 315 -4.27 8.47 -20.05
N TYR A 316 -3.93 9.68 -19.57
CA TYR A 316 -3.07 10.63 -20.30
C TYR A 316 -3.52 10.91 -21.75
N ASN A 317 -4.83 11.00 -22.00
CA ASN A 317 -5.45 11.15 -23.32
C ASN A 317 -5.14 9.99 -24.31
N ARG A 318 -4.73 8.82 -23.79
CA ARG A 318 -4.55 7.60 -24.57
C ARG A 318 -5.74 6.67 -24.38
N THR A 319 -6.17 6.11 -25.49
CA THR A 319 -7.21 5.07 -25.57
C THR A 319 -6.65 3.72 -26.04
N GLY A 320 -5.35 3.66 -26.36
CA GLY A 320 -4.65 2.44 -26.74
C GLY A 320 -3.16 2.65 -27.08
N PRO A 321 -2.40 1.58 -27.34
CA PRO A 321 -2.83 0.17 -27.28
C PRO A 321 -3.11 -0.28 -25.83
N GLU A 322 -4.04 -1.22 -25.66
CA GLU A 322 -4.50 -1.71 -24.35
C GLU A 322 -3.34 -2.16 -23.43
N GLU A 323 -2.36 -2.88 -23.97
CA GLU A 323 -1.19 -3.34 -23.22
C GLU A 323 -0.38 -2.18 -22.61
N LEU A 324 -0.30 -1.03 -23.30
CA LEU A 324 0.34 0.16 -22.75
C LEU A 324 -0.46 0.74 -21.58
N LEU A 325 -1.80 0.71 -21.66
CA LEU A 325 -2.65 1.17 -20.56
C LEU A 325 -2.47 0.30 -19.31
N TYR A 326 -2.35 -1.02 -19.49
CA TYR A 326 -1.98 -1.94 -18.41
C TYR A 326 -0.61 -1.63 -17.81
N HIS A 327 0.41 -1.38 -18.65
CA HIS A 327 1.73 -0.98 -18.18
C HIS A 327 1.66 0.33 -17.38
N ILE A 328 0.91 1.32 -17.85
CA ILE A 328 0.70 2.59 -17.14
C ILE A 328 0.07 2.34 -15.78
N GLN A 329 -1.01 1.57 -15.72
CA GLN A 329 -1.72 1.28 -14.48
C GLN A 329 -0.85 0.54 -13.46
N MET A 330 0.00 -0.38 -13.92
CA MET A 330 0.89 -1.17 -13.07
C MET A 330 2.14 -0.40 -12.63
N PHE A 331 2.86 0.26 -13.54
CA PHE A 331 4.14 0.89 -13.21
C PHE A 331 4.01 2.27 -12.57
N ARG A 332 2.87 2.95 -12.74
CA ARG A 332 2.60 4.23 -12.07
C ARG A 332 2.82 4.19 -10.55
N PRO A 333 2.14 3.32 -9.78
CA PRO A 333 2.35 3.26 -8.34
C PRO A 333 3.78 2.85 -7.98
N LEU A 334 4.41 1.97 -8.78
CA LEU A 334 5.80 1.57 -8.54
C LEU A 334 6.77 2.76 -8.63
N LEU A 335 6.60 3.65 -9.61
CA LEU A 335 7.44 4.84 -9.74
C LEU A 335 7.07 5.90 -8.71
N HIS A 336 5.78 6.25 -8.62
CA HIS A 336 5.32 7.42 -7.88
C HIS A 336 5.23 7.16 -6.37
N ASP A 337 4.70 6.00 -5.97
CA ASP A 337 4.43 5.70 -4.57
C ASP A 337 5.62 4.98 -3.91
N ASP A 338 6.31 4.09 -4.65
CA ASP A 338 7.44 3.30 -4.14
C ASP A 338 8.82 3.78 -4.62
N GLY A 339 8.89 4.76 -5.53
CA GLY A 339 10.17 5.28 -6.04
C GLY A 339 11.00 4.28 -6.83
N TRP A 340 10.38 3.19 -7.32
CA TRP A 340 11.07 2.08 -7.95
C TRP A 340 11.12 2.22 -9.47
N LEU A 341 12.35 2.41 -9.98
CA LEU A 341 12.70 2.33 -11.40
C LEU A 341 13.90 1.36 -11.53
N PRO A 342 13.75 0.20 -12.17
CA PRO A 342 14.85 -0.75 -12.31
C PRO A 342 15.99 -0.20 -13.18
N ASP A 343 17.23 -0.54 -12.83
CA ASP A 343 18.41 -0.10 -13.60
C ASP A 343 18.40 -0.68 -15.02
N THR A 344 18.13 -1.98 -15.15
CA THR A 344 18.05 -2.70 -16.43
C THR A 344 16.78 -3.57 -16.50
N ALA A 345 16.49 -4.08 -17.69
CA ALA A 345 15.39 -5.01 -17.93
C ALA A 345 15.71 -6.47 -17.52
N GLU A 346 16.93 -6.74 -17.07
CA GLU A 346 17.34 -8.08 -16.66
C GLU A 346 16.72 -8.44 -15.31
N ASN A 347 16.03 -9.58 -15.24
CA ASN A 347 15.41 -10.05 -13.99
C ASN A 347 16.48 -10.56 -13.01
N PRO A 348 16.73 -9.91 -11.86
CA PRO A 348 17.76 -10.31 -10.91
C PRO A 348 17.31 -11.45 -9.98
N CYS A 349 16.09 -11.96 -10.12
CA CYS A 349 15.54 -12.96 -9.21
C CYS A 349 16.28 -14.31 -9.28
N ILE A 350 16.95 -14.67 -8.18
CA ILE A 350 17.64 -15.98 -8.00
C ILE A 350 16.70 -17.13 -7.62
N LYS A 351 15.37 -16.91 -7.63
CA LYS A 351 14.34 -17.92 -7.31
C LYS A 351 14.52 -18.64 -5.96
N CYS A 352 14.97 -17.92 -4.93
CA CYS A 352 15.22 -18.51 -3.60
C CYS A 352 13.96 -18.98 -2.83
N GLY A 353 12.75 -18.53 -3.24
CA GLY A 353 11.48 -18.92 -2.62
C GLY A 353 11.15 -18.29 -1.26
N LYS A 354 12.00 -17.40 -0.73
CA LYS A 354 11.75 -16.74 0.57
C LYS A 354 10.42 -15.98 0.60
N CYS A 355 10.15 -15.18 -0.44
CA CYS A 355 8.96 -14.35 -0.55
C CYS A 355 7.66 -15.18 -0.58
N GLU A 356 7.63 -16.26 -1.37
CA GLU A 356 6.44 -17.11 -1.51
C GLU A 356 6.14 -17.90 -0.24
N LYS A 357 7.17 -18.38 0.46
CA LYS A 357 7.02 -19.04 1.78
C LYS A 357 6.36 -18.11 2.80
N GLN A 358 6.62 -16.81 2.72
CA GLN A 358 6.07 -15.78 3.63
C GLN A 358 4.76 -15.15 3.12
N CYS A 359 4.29 -15.50 1.92
CA CYS A 359 3.07 -14.92 1.38
C CYS A 359 1.83 -15.48 2.10
N THR A 360 1.04 -14.59 2.71
CA THR A 360 -0.25 -14.93 3.36
C THR A 360 -1.31 -15.35 2.37
N GLN A 361 -1.21 -14.87 1.13
CA GLN A 361 -2.15 -15.17 0.06
C GLN A 361 -1.67 -16.30 -0.86
N LYS A 362 -0.49 -16.91 -0.57
CA LYS A 362 0.12 -17.99 -1.36
C LYS A 362 0.22 -17.69 -2.88
N LEU A 363 0.57 -16.44 -3.21
CA LEU A 363 0.70 -15.97 -4.58
C LEU A 363 2.05 -16.38 -5.20
N GLY A 364 2.08 -16.55 -6.52
CA GLY A 364 3.29 -16.76 -7.32
C GLY A 364 4.12 -15.49 -7.47
N ILE A 365 4.88 -15.12 -6.43
CA ILE A 365 5.70 -13.90 -6.41
C ILE A 365 6.87 -14.00 -7.39
N ILE A 366 7.51 -15.17 -7.52
CA ILE A 366 8.66 -15.34 -8.42
C ILE A 366 8.24 -15.12 -9.88
N GLU A 367 7.08 -15.66 -10.25
CA GLU A 367 6.49 -15.48 -11.57
C GLU A 367 6.10 -14.01 -11.80
N ALA A 368 5.43 -13.38 -10.84
CA ALA A 368 5.07 -11.97 -10.91
C ALA A 368 6.28 -11.05 -11.10
N VAL A 369 7.40 -11.32 -10.41
CA VAL A 369 8.66 -10.58 -10.61
C VAL A 369 9.16 -10.79 -12.04
N SER A 370 9.16 -12.03 -12.55
CA SER A 370 9.57 -12.30 -13.92
C SER A 370 8.72 -11.57 -14.96
N ASP A 371 7.40 -11.56 -14.76
CA ASP A 371 6.47 -10.84 -15.62
C ASP A 371 6.70 -9.32 -15.56
N THR A 372 6.97 -8.77 -14.37
CA THR A 372 7.26 -7.35 -14.17
C THR A 372 8.47 -6.90 -14.97
N PHE A 373 9.59 -7.63 -14.90
CA PHE A 373 10.80 -7.29 -15.68
C PHE A 373 10.58 -7.46 -17.19
N ARG A 374 9.81 -8.48 -17.62
CA ARG A 374 9.40 -8.65 -19.02
C ARG A 374 8.60 -7.44 -19.51
N ARG A 375 7.63 -6.96 -18.73
CA ARG A 375 6.82 -5.77 -19.03
C ARG A 375 7.66 -4.50 -19.01
N ALA A 376 8.57 -4.34 -18.05
CA ALA A 376 9.47 -3.20 -17.97
C ALA A 376 10.33 -3.08 -19.24
N LYS A 377 10.81 -4.21 -19.77
CA LYS A 377 11.49 -4.28 -21.07
C LYS A 377 10.60 -3.80 -22.22
N GLN A 378 9.37 -4.32 -22.30
CA GLN A 378 8.44 -4.00 -23.39
C GLN A 378 8.00 -2.54 -23.38
N ALA A 379 7.90 -1.96 -22.19
CA ALA A 379 7.39 -0.61 -21.96
C ALA A 379 8.51 0.44 -21.82
N TYR A 380 9.79 0.04 -21.97
CA TYR A 380 10.98 0.88 -21.81
C TYR A 380 11.07 1.55 -20.43
N PHE A 381 10.57 0.87 -19.39
CA PHE A 381 10.53 1.36 -18.02
C PHE A 381 11.80 0.94 -17.25
N THR A 382 12.96 1.47 -17.64
CA THR A 382 14.25 1.22 -16.97
C THR A 382 15.17 2.44 -17.09
N LYS A 383 16.14 2.59 -16.19
CA LYS A 383 17.16 3.64 -16.33
C LYS A 383 17.98 3.48 -17.61
N GLU A 384 18.33 2.24 -17.96
CA GLU A 384 19.04 1.91 -19.21
C GLU A 384 18.27 2.36 -20.45
N ALA A 385 16.97 2.05 -20.54
CA ALA A 385 16.14 2.49 -21.66
C ALA A 385 16.02 4.03 -21.74
N HIS A 386 15.92 4.71 -20.59
CA HIS A 386 15.93 6.18 -20.56
C HIS A 386 17.26 6.74 -21.05
N LYS A 387 18.38 6.13 -20.63
CA LYS A 387 19.73 6.50 -21.07
C LYS A 387 19.87 6.33 -22.59
N GLU A 388 19.48 5.18 -23.14
CA GLU A 388 19.51 4.92 -24.58
C GLU A 388 18.68 5.95 -25.36
N ARG A 389 17.49 6.32 -24.84
CA ARG A 389 16.64 7.33 -25.49
C ARG A 389 17.29 8.72 -25.50
N LEU A 390 17.94 9.14 -24.41
CA LEU A 390 18.70 10.40 -24.41
C LEU A 390 19.93 10.34 -25.31
N GLN A 391 20.58 9.18 -25.43
CA GLN A 391 21.68 8.99 -26.38
C GLN A 391 21.24 9.17 -27.83
N GLU A 392 20.08 8.60 -28.17
CA GLU A 392 19.49 8.73 -29.49
C GLU A 392 19.13 10.19 -29.80
N LEU A 393 18.58 10.91 -28.82
CA LEU A 393 18.02 12.24 -29.01
C LEU A 393 19.06 13.36 -28.93
N ILE A 394 19.95 13.37 -27.94
CA ILE A 394 20.72 14.57 -27.56
C ILE A 394 22.20 14.36 -27.23
N TYR A 395 22.63 13.18 -26.79
CA TYR A 395 24.05 12.95 -26.45
C TYR A 395 24.93 12.92 -27.71
N GLU A 396 26.07 13.63 -27.68
CA GLU A 396 27.06 13.70 -28.76
C GLU A 396 26.49 14.07 -30.15
N LYS A 397 25.38 14.81 -30.18
CA LYS A 397 24.75 15.27 -31.44
C LYS A 397 25.34 16.56 -32.00
N GLY A 398 26.25 17.21 -31.25
CA GLY A 398 26.84 18.49 -31.63
C GLY A 398 25.86 19.67 -31.55
N TYR A 399 24.78 19.53 -30.78
CA TYR A 399 23.88 20.64 -30.47
C TYR A 399 24.59 21.65 -29.55
N LYS A 400 24.20 22.91 -29.64
CA LYS A 400 24.65 24.02 -28.79
C LYS A 400 23.55 24.46 -27.83
N LYS A 401 22.28 24.34 -28.22
CA LYS A 401 21.11 24.70 -27.43
C LYS A 401 20.02 23.64 -27.58
N VAL A 402 19.60 23.05 -26.46
CA VAL A 402 18.51 22.07 -26.41
C VAL A 402 17.39 22.63 -25.55
N GLY A 403 16.23 22.82 -26.16
CA GLY A 403 15.00 23.24 -25.49
C GLY A 403 14.21 22.06 -24.93
N LEU A 404 13.52 22.29 -23.82
CA LEU A 404 12.58 21.35 -23.23
C LEU A 404 11.18 21.99 -23.13
N TYR A 405 10.15 21.25 -23.56
CA TYR A 405 8.78 21.74 -23.62
C TYR A 405 7.77 20.68 -23.15
N PRO A 406 6.87 20.95 -22.20
CA PRO A 406 6.83 22.15 -21.37
C PRO A 406 7.86 22.09 -20.23
N ASN A 407 8.20 23.26 -19.70
CA ASN A 407 8.83 23.41 -18.40
C ASN A 407 7.95 22.79 -17.29
N GLY A 408 8.57 22.07 -16.35
CA GLY A 408 7.90 21.43 -15.21
C GLY A 408 8.64 20.20 -14.72
N GLY A 409 7.93 19.28 -14.06
CA GLY A 409 8.53 18.05 -13.51
C GLY A 409 9.20 17.17 -14.56
N PHE A 410 8.64 17.10 -15.77
CA PHE A 410 9.19 16.32 -16.89
C PHE A 410 10.57 16.81 -17.32
N SER A 411 10.70 18.12 -17.57
CA SER A 411 11.95 18.75 -18.02
C SER A 411 13.02 18.69 -16.94
N ASN A 412 12.66 18.91 -15.68
CA ASN A 412 13.60 18.78 -14.56
C ASN A 412 14.13 17.34 -14.42
N LEU A 413 13.26 16.34 -14.60
CA LEU A 413 13.68 14.93 -14.60
C LEU A 413 14.66 14.63 -15.73
N ILE A 414 14.42 15.14 -16.95
CA ILE A 414 15.30 14.92 -18.09
C ILE A 414 16.69 15.52 -17.86
N ILE A 415 16.76 16.75 -17.35
CA ILE A 415 18.03 17.41 -17.02
C ILE A 415 18.80 16.56 -16.01
N LYS A 416 18.14 16.17 -14.91
CA LYS A 416 18.74 15.34 -13.87
C LYS A 416 19.23 13.99 -14.40
N LEU A 417 18.42 13.30 -15.20
CA LEU A 417 18.79 12.01 -15.79
C LEU A 417 19.95 12.15 -16.79
N TYR A 418 19.94 13.20 -17.61
CA TYR A 418 21.06 13.47 -18.52
C TYR A 418 22.36 13.66 -17.75
N GLU A 419 22.35 14.50 -16.72
CA GLU A 419 23.52 14.76 -15.88
C GLU A 419 23.96 13.50 -15.10
N GLU A 420 23.01 12.70 -14.60
CA GLU A 420 23.29 11.40 -13.97
C GLU A 420 23.97 10.43 -14.95
N PHE A 421 23.55 10.40 -16.21
CA PHE A 421 24.02 9.41 -17.18
C PHE A 421 25.28 9.82 -17.94
N PHE A 422 25.46 11.11 -18.20
CA PHE A 422 26.49 11.65 -19.11
C PHE A 422 27.32 12.78 -18.52
N GLY A 423 26.95 13.31 -17.35
CA GLY A 423 27.58 14.48 -16.76
C GLY A 423 27.07 15.80 -17.36
N THR A 424 27.85 16.87 -17.19
CA THR A 424 27.49 18.21 -17.66
C THR A 424 27.41 18.24 -19.20
N PRO A 425 26.30 18.74 -19.80
CA PRO A 425 26.18 18.85 -21.24
C PRO A 425 27.16 19.87 -21.84
N ASP A 426 27.52 19.68 -23.11
CA ASP A 426 28.26 20.63 -23.95
C ASP A 426 27.34 21.65 -24.63
N PHE A 427 26.03 21.55 -24.39
CA PHE A 427 24.98 22.46 -24.84
C PHE A 427 24.28 23.19 -23.68
N GLU A 428 23.64 24.30 -24.00
CA GLU A 428 22.78 25.06 -23.10
C GLU A 428 21.36 24.48 -23.07
N TRP A 429 20.82 24.29 -21.87
CA TRP A 429 19.41 23.96 -21.69
C TRP A 429 18.52 25.20 -21.77
N LEU A 430 17.50 25.16 -22.61
CA LEU A 430 16.43 26.15 -22.66
C LEU A 430 15.13 25.53 -22.17
N GLN A 431 14.31 26.31 -21.46
CA GLN A 431 13.02 25.84 -20.96
C GLN A 431 11.89 26.67 -21.55
N PHE A 432 10.83 26.02 -22.05
CA PHE A 432 9.71 26.69 -22.71
C PHE A 432 8.38 26.26 -22.08
N ASN A 433 7.40 27.17 -22.00
CA ASN A 433 6.04 26.83 -21.52
C ASN A 433 4.98 27.63 -22.27
N SER A 434 3.80 27.06 -22.52
CA SER A 434 2.67 27.80 -23.11
C SER A 434 2.00 28.78 -22.15
N ASP A 435 2.10 28.55 -20.82
CA ASP A 435 1.45 29.38 -19.81
C ASP A 435 2.20 30.71 -19.63
N PRO A 436 1.58 31.87 -19.95
CA PRO A 436 2.19 33.19 -19.77
C PRO A 436 2.63 33.49 -18.34
N LYS A 437 2.00 32.85 -17.35
CA LYS A 437 2.39 33.02 -15.94
C LYS A 437 3.80 32.52 -15.68
N MET A 438 4.26 31.51 -16.43
CA MET A 438 5.57 30.90 -16.22
C MET A 438 6.72 31.69 -16.86
N TRP A 439 6.43 32.56 -17.84
CA TRP A 439 7.46 33.26 -18.60
C TRP A 439 8.28 34.21 -17.73
N GLY A 440 9.60 34.19 -17.89
CA GLY A 440 10.55 34.98 -17.09
C GLY A 440 10.77 34.46 -15.68
N GLN A 441 10.02 33.44 -15.21
CA GLN A 441 10.32 32.77 -13.96
C GLN A 441 11.56 31.89 -14.09
N LYS A 442 12.22 31.63 -12.96
CA LYS A 442 13.31 30.66 -12.88
C LYS A 442 12.79 29.30 -12.41
N ALA A 443 13.08 28.26 -13.18
CA ALA A 443 12.86 26.87 -12.82
C ALA A 443 14.21 26.14 -12.90
N ASP A 444 14.64 25.55 -11.78
CA ASP A 444 15.96 24.92 -11.66
C ASP A 444 17.09 25.85 -12.15
N GLU A 445 17.09 27.07 -11.62
CA GLU A 445 18.02 28.17 -11.95
C GLU A 445 17.97 28.71 -13.40
N ARG A 446 17.17 28.12 -14.28
CA ARG A 446 17.05 28.46 -15.70
C ARG A 446 15.77 29.26 -15.97
N MET A 447 15.85 30.23 -16.87
CA MET A 447 14.70 31.04 -17.24
C MET A 447 13.72 30.23 -18.09
N VAL A 448 12.42 30.41 -17.84
CA VAL A 448 11.36 29.83 -18.67
C VAL A 448 10.94 30.86 -19.73
N HIS A 449 10.98 30.44 -20.98
CA HIS A 449 10.72 31.27 -22.15
C HIS A 449 9.33 31.01 -22.75
N SER A 450 8.79 32.04 -23.39
CA SER A 450 7.64 31.94 -24.28
C SER A 450 8.02 31.18 -25.57
N PRO A 451 7.10 30.41 -26.18
CA PRO A 451 7.31 29.84 -27.50
C PRO A 451 7.57 30.91 -28.58
N SER A 452 7.16 32.16 -28.36
CA SER A 452 7.42 33.27 -29.30
C SER A 452 8.88 33.70 -29.36
N GLU A 453 9.69 33.33 -28.36
CA GLU A 453 11.13 33.66 -28.29
C GLU A 453 12.00 32.65 -29.07
N ILE A 454 11.42 31.56 -29.58
CA ILE A 454 12.16 30.52 -30.33
C ILE A 454 12.98 31.09 -31.50
N PRO A 455 12.47 32.02 -32.34
CA PRO A 455 13.24 32.60 -33.44
C PRO A 455 14.47 33.40 -33.00
N GLU A 456 14.45 33.97 -31.79
CA GLU A 456 15.57 34.74 -31.23
C GLU A 456 16.58 33.83 -30.55
N LEU A 457 16.09 32.85 -29.77
CA LEU A 457 16.94 31.93 -29.02
C LEU A 457 17.63 30.90 -29.91
N MET A 458 17.00 30.54 -31.04
CA MET A 458 17.48 29.58 -32.04
C MET A 458 18.01 28.26 -31.43
N PRO A 459 17.19 27.48 -30.71
CA PRO A 459 17.58 26.15 -30.27
C PRO A 459 17.84 25.22 -31.45
N ASP A 460 18.82 24.31 -31.33
CA ASP A 460 19.07 23.29 -32.35
C ASP A 460 17.96 22.21 -32.33
N LEU A 461 17.44 21.92 -31.13
CA LEU A 461 16.39 20.94 -30.87
C LEU A 461 15.48 21.43 -29.74
N ILE A 462 14.18 21.17 -29.86
CA ILE A 462 13.23 21.23 -28.74
C ILE A 462 12.62 19.84 -28.53
N LEU A 463 12.81 19.29 -27.33
CA LEU A 463 12.19 18.04 -26.89
C LEU A 463 10.80 18.31 -26.31
N ILE A 464 9.80 17.56 -26.80
CA ILE A 464 8.47 17.51 -26.22
C ILE A 464 8.48 16.48 -25.08
N CYS A 465 8.56 16.98 -23.86
CA CYS A 465 8.82 16.22 -22.63
C CYS A 465 7.58 15.60 -21.99
N THR A 466 6.39 16.05 -22.40
CA THR A 466 5.11 15.59 -21.85
C THR A 466 4.51 14.48 -22.69
N TYR A 467 3.86 13.53 -22.02
CA TYR A 467 3.03 12.51 -22.66
C TYR A 467 1.63 13.04 -23.00
N LYS A 468 1.15 14.07 -22.31
CA LYS A 468 -0.15 14.71 -22.55
C LYS A 468 -0.02 15.81 -23.61
N TYR A 469 -0.92 15.83 -24.59
CA TYR A 469 -0.98 16.82 -25.67
C TYR A 469 0.32 16.93 -26.50
N ASP A 470 1.12 15.86 -26.52
CA ASP A 470 2.41 15.83 -27.20
C ASP A 470 2.30 16.18 -28.69
N GLN A 471 1.24 15.71 -29.36
CA GLN A 471 0.96 16.03 -30.75
C GLN A 471 0.49 17.47 -30.94
N ASP A 472 -0.44 17.95 -30.12
CA ASP A 472 -0.94 19.34 -30.23
C ASP A 472 0.19 20.36 -30.00
N ILE A 473 1.08 20.06 -29.05
CA ILE A 473 2.28 20.86 -28.79
C ILE A 473 3.18 20.85 -30.04
N LEU A 474 3.49 19.68 -30.58
CA LEU A 474 4.33 19.55 -31.76
C LEU A 474 3.76 20.35 -32.95
N ASP A 475 2.46 20.21 -33.21
CA ASP A 475 1.76 20.92 -34.27
C ASP A 475 1.81 22.44 -34.06
N SER A 476 1.67 22.90 -32.80
CA SER A 476 1.74 24.33 -32.46
C SER A 476 3.14 24.95 -32.69
N LEU A 477 4.19 24.12 -32.60
CA LEU A 477 5.58 24.53 -32.74
C LEU A 477 6.13 24.37 -34.17
N SER A 478 5.48 23.58 -35.02
CA SER A 478 5.88 23.29 -36.41
C SER A 478 6.22 24.54 -37.24
N LYS A 479 5.53 25.67 -37.00
CA LYS A 479 5.81 26.96 -37.67
C LYS A 479 7.23 27.49 -37.43
N TYR A 480 7.95 26.99 -36.43
CA TYR A 480 9.33 27.39 -36.13
C TYR A 480 10.37 26.48 -36.79
N GLU A 481 9.97 25.40 -37.48
CA GLU A 481 10.89 24.58 -38.28
C GLU A 481 11.57 25.41 -39.38
N GLN A 482 10.89 26.43 -39.92
CA GLN A 482 11.46 27.39 -40.87
C GLN A 482 12.66 28.18 -40.30
N CYS A 483 12.81 28.22 -38.98
CA CYS A 483 13.95 28.84 -38.29
C CYS A 483 15.12 27.86 -38.12
N GLY A 484 15.03 26.63 -38.65
CA GLY A 484 16.07 25.59 -38.54
C GLY A 484 16.02 24.79 -37.24
N VAL A 485 14.99 24.97 -36.41
CA VAL A 485 14.80 24.26 -35.13
C VAL A 485 14.21 22.88 -35.39
N LYS A 486 14.80 21.84 -34.79
CA LYS A 486 14.23 20.48 -34.81
C LYS A 486 13.26 20.29 -33.65
N PHE A 487 12.24 19.46 -33.84
CA PHE A 487 11.31 19.06 -32.78
C PHE A 487 11.24 17.55 -32.70
N GLU A 488 11.42 17.01 -31.49
CA GLU A 488 11.35 15.56 -31.26
C GLU A 488 10.52 15.28 -30.01
N LYS A 489 9.76 14.19 -30.03
CA LYS A 489 9.07 13.70 -28.84
C LYS A 489 10.03 12.93 -27.95
N LEU A 490 9.97 13.16 -26.65
CA LEU A 490 10.75 12.37 -25.71
C LEU A 490 10.35 10.89 -25.79
N HIS A 491 9.04 10.62 -25.76
CA HIS A 491 8.50 9.26 -25.76
C HIS A 491 8.10 8.78 -27.15
N ARG A 492 8.40 7.51 -27.45
CA ARG A 492 7.79 6.81 -28.58
C ARG A 492 6.38 6.32 -28.23
N VAL A 493 5.56 6.00 -29.23
CA VAL A 493 4.15 5.59 -29.06
C VAL A 493 3.97 4.39 -28.12
N SER A 494 4.95 3.48 -28.08
CA SER A 494 4.94 2.26 -27.27
C SER A 494 5.62 2.40 -25.90
N GLU A 495 6.20 3.57 -25.59
CA GLU A 495 7.00 3.79 -24.38
C GLU A 495 6.12 4.29 -23.24
N MET A 496 6.52 3.97 -22.02
CA MET A 496 5.88 4.52 -20.83
C MET A 496 6.20 6.00 -20.64
N PRO A 497 5.27 6.80 -20.11
CA PRO A 497 5.61 8.13 -19.64
C PRO A 497 6.65 8.03 -18.51
N TRP A 498 7.65 8.92 -18.55
CA TRP A 498 8.70 8.97 -17.52
C TRP A 498 8.20 9.60 -16.22
N VAL A 499 7.10 10.36 -16.30
CA VAL A 499 6.41 10.98 -15.17
C VAL A 499 4.91 10.78 -15.37
N PHE A 500 4.22 10.36 -14.31
CA PHE A 500 2.78 10.11 -14.26
C PHE A 500 2.02 11.31 -13.67
#